data_AF-A0A661C7W5-F1
#
_entry.id   AF-A0A661C7W5-F1
#
_cell.length_a   1.000
_cell.length_b   1.000
_cell.length_c   1.000
_cell.angle_alpha   90.00
_cell.angle_beta   90.00
_cell.angle_gamma   90.00
#
_symmetry.space_group_name_H-M   'P 1'
#
loop_
_entity.id
_entity.type
_entity.pdbx_description
1 polymer ?
#
loop_
_entity_poly.entity_id
_entity_poly.type
_entity_poly.pdbx_seq_one_letter_code
_entity_poly.pdbx_strand_id
1 'polypeptide(L)'
;GISGYWMVWDQLAQYIAIATAELFDSLPFFGESIARNFLTDEKLSGRFFTLMVFMHIALPLFLLFIMWIHIQRHTSPKVNPPKGLAIGTFSMLLILSFIKPAVSQPAADLTIVPATVNLDWFYMPIYPFLNDVPGVTVWIALVGATALLMMMPWIPPGKRAPVAIVNLDNCNGCSRCAADCPFSAIDMEPRSDGSVYRQEAVVDASHCTSCGICVGACPTATPFKRRVEQSPGIELPTDTIKELKEKTIEVSDKLTGDGRVIVYGCQNSLDPSAMADSEVGVVTMPCIGMLPLAFVDFVLSRKLADGVFLTGCRDGDCSFRLGIKWTEERLVGERDPRLRKRVDQRRIGKFWAGLTRRKEFFRELSAFRLRLKELAPEQAENRDNQTENSEQMDA
;
A
#
# COMPACT_ATOMS: atom_id res chain seq x y z
N GLY A 1 -20.54 6.04 -19.26
CA GLY A 1 -20.99 4.65 -19.46
C GLY A 1 -22.23 4.63 -20.32
N ILE A 2 -23.42 4.69 -19.69
CA ILE A 2 -24.73 4.60 -20.35
C ILE A 2 -24.91 5.60 -21.51
N SER A 3 -24.54 6.86 -21.31
CA SER A 3 -24.63 7.88 -22.38
C SER A 3 -23.81 7.56 -23.63
N GLY A 4 -22.77 6.72 -23.52
CA GLY A 4 -21.98 6.26 -24.66
C GLY A 4 -22.75 5.29 -25.55
N TYR A 5 -23.47 4.35 -24.92
CA TYR A 5 -24.34 3.41 -25.61
C TYR A 5 -25.48 4.14 -26.35
N TRP A 6 -26.03 5.21 -25.77
CA TRP A 6 -27.08 6.01 -26.42
C TRP A 6 -26.62 6.65 -27.74
N MET A 7 -25.33 6.97 -27.89
CA MET A 7 -24.83 7.62 -29.11
C MET A 7 -24.70 6.66 -30.31
N VAL A 8 -24.65 5.35 -30.09
CA VAL A 8 -24.60 4.35 -31.18
C VAL A 8 -25.95 4.24 -31.90
N TRP A 9 -27.04 4.49 -31.15
CA TRP A 9 -28.42 4.47 -31.64
C TRP A 9 -28.82 3.18 -32.39
N ASP A 10 -28.47 2.03 -31.81
CA ASP A 10 -28.94 0.71 -32.20
C ASP A 10 -30.11 0.24 -31.31
N GLN A 11 -30.65 -0.95 -31.56
CA GLN A 11 -31.76 -1.53 -30.77
C GLN A 11 -31.45 -1.61 -29.26
N LEU A 12 -30.18 -1.82 -28.88
CA LEU A 12 -29.76 -1.81 -27.49
C LEU A 12 -29.84 -0.41 -26.89
N ALA A 13 -29.34 0.59 -27.61
CA ALA A 13 -29.45 1.99 -27.22
C ALA A 13 -30.92 2.41 -27.04
N GLN A 14 -31.81 2.01 -27.95
CA GLN A 14 -33.24 2.26 -27.86
C GLN A 14 -33.84 1.66 -26.58
N TYR A 15 -33.60 0.37 -26.32
CA TYR A 15 -34.10 -0.31 -25.12
C TYR A 15 -33.64 0.40 -23.83
N ILE A 16 -32.34 0.69 -23.74
CA ILE A 16 -31.75 1.35 -22.57
C ILE A 16 -32.30 2.77 -22.41
N ALA A 17 -32.43 3.52 -23.50
CA ALA A 17 -32.92 4.89 -23.45
C ALA A 17 -34.37 4.95 -22.95
N ILE A 18 -35.24 4.09 -23.48
CA ILE A 18 -36.65 3.98 -23.05
C ILE A 18 -36.71 3.53 -21.59
N ALA A 19 -36.05 2.42 -21.23
CA ALA A 19 -36.11 1.89 -19.87
C ALA A 19 -35.54 2.88 -18.82
N THR A 20 -34.50 3.64 -19.18
CA THR A 20 -33.98 4.70 -18.31
C THR A 20 -34.98 5.84 -18.17
N ALA A 21 -35.61 6.26 -19.26
CA ALA A 21 -36.61 7.32 -19.23
C ALA A 21 -37.84 6.93 -18.40
N GLU A 22 -38.33 5.69 -18.55
CA GLU A 22 -39.41 5.13 -17.73
C GLU A 22 -39.01 5.05 -16.24
N LEU A 23 -37.76 4.68 -15.95
CA LEU A 23 -37.24 4.72 -14.57
C LEU A 23 -37.29 6.14 -14.01
N PHE A 24 -36.89 7.17 -14.76
CA PHE A 24 -37.01 8.56 -14.31
C PHE A 24 -38.46 9.02 -14.15
N ASP A 25 -39.37 8.58 -15.03
CA ASP A 25 -40.80 8.90 -14.98
C ASP A 25 -41.49 8.35 -13.72
N SER A 26 -40.91 7.35 -13.07
CA SER A 26 -41.39 6.87 -11.77
C SER A 26 -41.18 7.86 -10.61
N LEU A 27 -40.38 8.92 -10.81
CA LEU A 27 -40.18 9.99 -9.83
C LEU A 27 -41.21 11.11 -10.01
N PRO A 28 -41.80 11.63 -8.92
CA PRO A 28 -42.87 12.62 -8.99
C PRO A 28 -42.41 14.03 -9.39
N PHE A 29 -41.12 14.23 -9.69
CA PHE A 29 -40.54 15.54 -9.98
C PHE A 29 -40.73 15.98 -11.44
N PHE A 30 -40.99 15.05 -12.36
CA PHE A 30 -41.11 15.34 -13.78
C PHE A 30 -42.59 15.53 -14.15
N GLY A 31 -42.93 16.69 -14.73
CA GLY A 31 -44.32 17.03 -15.06
C GLY A 31 -44.87 16.30 -16.29
N GLU A 32 -44.04 16.07 -17.31
CA GLU A 32 -44.36 15.21 -18.46
C GLU A 32 -43.43 14.00 -18.48
N SER A 33 -43.94 12.87 -18.98
CA SER A 33 -43.14 11.66 -19.19
C SER A 33 -41.98 11.93 -20.15
N ILE A 34 -40.77 11.71 -19.67
CA ILE A 34 -39.52 11.76 -20.44
C ILE A 34 -39.53 10.67 -21.51
N ALA A 35 -40.12 9.50 -21.23
CA ALA A 35 -40.25 8.39 -22.18
C ALA A 35 -41.06 8.82 -23.43
N ARG A 36 -41.93 9.83 -23.33
CA ARG A 36 -42.69 10.40 -24.46
C ARG A 36 -41.80 10.91 -25.60
N ASN A 37 -40.56 11.33 -25.29
CA ASN A 37 -39.61 11.79 -26.30
C ASN A 37 -39.11 10.66 -27.21
N PHE A 38 -39.29 9.40 -26.80
CA PHE A 38 -38.85 8.21 -27.51
C PHE A 38 -39.99 7.49 -28.26
N LEU A 39 -41.15 8.13 -28.43
CA LEU A 39 -42.30 7.54 -29.12
C LEU A 39 -42.25 7.67 -30.65
N THR A 40 -41.59 8.70 -31.17
CA THR A 40 -41.48 8.94 -32.62
C THR A 40 -40.15 9.61 -32.94
N ASP A 41 -39.57 9.28 -34.10
CA ASP A 41 -38.29 9.85 -34.54
C ASP A 41 -38.34 11.39 -34.68
N GLU A 42 -39.50 11.94 -35.03
CA GLU A 42 -39.69 13.40 -35.15
C GLU A 42 -39.45 14.15 -33.83
N LYS A 43 -39.68 13.50 -32.68
CA LYS A 43 -39.44 14.09 -31.35
C LYS A 43 -37.96 13.98 -30.93
N LEU A 44 -37.25 13.00 -31.48
CA LEU A 44 -35.81 12.83 -31.31
C LEU A 44 -35.03 13.71 -32.29
N SER A 45 -35.07 15.02 -32.03
CA SER A 45 -34.36 16.00 -32.85
C SER A 45 -32.83 15.88 -32.76
N GLY A 46 -32.10 16.33 -33.80
CA GLY A 46 -30.63 16.41 -33.78
C GLY A 46 -30.05 17.23 -32.61
N ARG A 47 -30.86 18.06 -31.93
CA ARG A 47 -30.47 18.76 -30.70
C ARG A 47 -30.28 17.82 -29.52
N PHE A 48 -31.07 16.74 -29.42
CA PHE A 48 -30.91 15.72 -28.37
C PHE A 48 -29.55 15.03 -28.50
N PHE A 49 -29.21 14.54 -29.69
CA PHE A 49 -27.91 13.91 -29.93
C PHE A 49 -26.74 14.89 -29.74
N THR A 50 -26.89 16.15 -30.14
CA THR A 50 -25.90 17.19 -29.88
C THR A 50 -25.66 17.40 -28.38
N LEU A 51 -26.74 17.48 -27.58
CA LEU A 51 -26.66 17.57 -26.13
C LEU A 51 -26.03 16.31 -25.52
N MET A 52 -26.38 15.12 -26.01
CA MET A 52 -25.82 13.86 -25.54
C MET A 52 -24.32 13.76 -25.80
N VAL A 53 -23.85 14.16 -26.98
CA VAL A 53 -22.42 14.24 -27.30
C VAL A 53 -21.71 15.22 -26.37
N PHE A 54 -22.29 16.41 -26.15
CA PHE A 54 -21.73 17.39 -25.23
C PHE A 54 -21.62 16.83 -23.80
N MET A 55 -22.68 16.23 -23.25
CA MET A 55 -22.65 15.62 -21.92
C MET A 55 -21.68 14.43 -21.85
N HIS A 56 -21.61 13.61 -22.91
CA HIS A 56 -20.71 12.46 -22.95
C HIS A 56 -19.24 12.85 -22.94
N ILE A 57 -18.87 14.00 -23.51
CA ILE A 57 -17.49 14.52 -23.48
C ILE A 57 -17.24 15.31 -22.19
N ALA A 58 -18.17 16.19 -21.80
CA ALA A 58 -17.99 17.09 -20.66
C ALA A 58 -17.91 16.33 -19.32
N LEU A 59 -18.74 15.31 -19.10
CA LEU A 59 -18.78 14.57 -17.83
C LEU A 59 -17.47 13.82 -17.54
N PRO A 60 -16.86 13.06 -18.47
CA PRO A 60 -15.55 12.46 -18.27
C PRO A 60 -14.43 13.47 -18.04
N LEU A 61 -14.42 14.60 -18.76
CA LEU A 61 -13.42 15.65 -18.55
C LEU A 61 -13.52 16.25 -17.13
N PHE A 62 -14.74 16.50 -16.66
CA PHE A 62 -14.98 16.94 -15.29
C PHE A 62 -14.56 15.88 -14.27
N LEU A 63 -14.83 14.59 -14.54
CA LEU A 63 -14.37 13.50 -13.69
C LEU A 63 -12.85 13.37 -13.66
N LEU A 64 -12.15 13.60 -14.78
CA LEU A 64 -10.68 13.66 -14.82
C LEU A 64 -10.14 14.82 -13.98
N PHE A 65 -10.80 15.98 -14.01
CA PHE A 65 -10.46 17.10 -13.14
C PHE A 65 -10.64 16.77 -11.65
N ILE A 66 -11.76 16.13 -11.27
CA ILE A 66 -11.97 15.64 -9.89
C ILE A 66 -10.91 14.61 -9.51
N MET A 67 -10.58 13.68 -10.40
CA MET A 67 -9.54 12.67 -10.17
C MET A 67 -8.19 13.31 -9.93
N TRP A 68 -7.86 14.38 -10.66
CA TRP A 68 -6.64 15.16 -10.44
C TRP A 68 -6.62 15.80 -9.05
N ILE A 69 -7.72 16.42 -8.59
CA ILE A 69 -7.84 16.94 -7.22
C ILE A 69 -7.64 15.82 -6.19
N HIS A 70 -8.27 14.66 -6.41
CA HIS A 70 -8.13 13.50 -5.53
C HIS A 70 -6.67 13.03 -5.43
N ILE A 71 -5.98 12.90 -6.57
CA ILE A 71 -4.56 12.48 -6.62
C ILE A 71 -3.66 13.50 -5.90
N GLN A 72 -3.90 14.80 -6.07
CA GLN A 72 -3.12 15.85 -5.41
C GLN A 72 -3.23 15.84 -3.89
N ARG A 73 -4.33 15.30 -3.34
CA ARG A 73 -4.52 15.15 -1.89
C ARG A 73 -3.77 13.97 -1.29
N HIS A 74 -3.11 13.14 -2.11
CA HIS A 74 -2.33 12.00 -1.63
C HIS A 74 -0.84 12.25 -1.78
N THR A 75 -0.09 12.07 -0.70
CA THR A 75 1.37 12.13 -0.71
C THR A 75 1.94 10.89 -1.39
N SER A 76 2.88 11.08 -2.31
CA SER A 76 3.51 10.00 -3.10
C SER A 76 2.49 9.06 -3.79
N PRO A 77 1.53 9.57 -4.58
CA PRO A 77 0.50 8.74 -5.17
C PRO A 77 1.10 7.88 -6.29
N LYS A 78 0.81 6.57 -6.26
CA LYS A 78 1.21 5.64 -7.32
C LYS A 78 0.03 5.48 -8.29
N VAL A 79 -0.01 6.33 -9.31
CA VAL A 79 -1.10 6.34 -10.31
C VAL A 79 -0.91 5.29 -11.40
N ASN A 80 0.34 4.91 -11.68
CA ASN A 80 0.65 3.94 -12.72
C ASN A 80 0.79 2.52 -12.15
N PRO A 81 0.14 1.51 -12.76
CA PRO A 81 0.33 0.13 -12.37
C PRO A 81 1.77 -0.35 -12.67
N PRO A 82 2.23 -1.44 -12.02
CA PRO A 82 3.48 -2.08 -12.40
C PRO A 82 3.51 -2.44 -13.89
N LYS A 83 4.66 -2.29 -14.56
CA LYS A 83 4.80 -2.51 -16.02
C LYS A 83 4.26 -3.86 -16.48
N GLY A 84 4.53 -4.94 -15.73
CA GLY A 84 4.04 -6.28 -16.05
C GLY A 84 2.51 -6.37 -16.06
N LEU A 85 1.85 -5.72 -15.10
CA LEU A 85 0.38 -5.65 -15.05
C LEU A 85 -0.17 -4.79 -16.18
N ALA A 86 0.47 -3.65 -16.47
CA ALA A 86 0.07 -2.76 -17.56
C ALA A 86 0.11 -3.49 -18.92
N ILE A 87 1.25 -4.13 -19.22
CA ILE A 87 1.45 -4.89 -20.46
C ILE A 87 0.50 -6.09 -20.52
N GLY A 88 0.34 -6.81 -19.42
CA GLY A 88 -0.56 -7.96 -19.34
C GLY A 88 -2.01 -7.58 -19.62
N THR A 89 -2.54 -6.56 -18.93
CA THR A 89 -3.91 -6.08 -19.12
C THR A 89 -4.11 -5.50 -20.53
N PHE A 90 -3.16 -4.71 -21.04
CA PHE A 90 -3.24 -4.17 -22.40
C PHE A 90 -3.29 -5.29 -23.45
N SER A 91 -2.39 -6.27 -23.33
CA SER A 91 -2.34 -7.41 -24.25
C SER A 91 -3.62 -8.24 -24.18
N MET A 92 -4.13 -8.49 -22.97
CA MET A 92 -5.41 -9.18 -22.78
C MET A 92 -6.56 -8.47 -23.47
N LEU A 93 -6.70 -7.15 -23.26
CA LEU A 93 -7.77 -6.36 -23.87
C LEU A 93 -7.63 -6.28 -25.40
N LEU A 94 -6.40 -6.15 -25.91
CA LEU A 94 -6.13 -6.16 -27.34
C LEU A 94 -6.52 -7.51 -27.97
N ILE A 95 -6.08 -8.63 -27.38
CA ILE A 95 -6.45 -9.97 -27.85
C ILE A 95 -7.97 -10.17 -27.80
N LEU A 96 -8.62 -9.77 -26.70
CA LEU A 96 -10.08 -9.84 -26.57
C LEU A 96 -10.80 -9.03 -27.65
N SER A 97 -10.27 -7.86 -28.02
CA SER A 97 -10.88 -7.04 -29.08
C SER A 97 -10.89 -7.73 -30.45
N PHE A 98 -9.94 -8.62 -30.73
CA PHE A 98 -9.90 -9.42 -31.97
C PHE A 98 -10.73 -10.71 -31.86
N ILE A 99 -10.72 -11.38 -30.71
CA ILE A 99 -11.43 -12.65 -30.52
C ILE A 99 -12.94 -12.43 -30.38
N LYS A 100 -13.36 -11.40 -29.64
CA LYS A 100 -14.76 -11.09 -29.36
C LYS A 100 -14.98 -9.58 -29.47
N PRO A 101 -14.99 -9.03 -30.70
CA PRO A 101 -15.22 -7.60 -30.90
C PRO A 101 -16.61 -7.19 -30.41
N ALA A 102 -16.70 -5.98 -29.88
CA ALA A 102 -17.98 -5.35 -29.60
C ALA A 102 -18.62 -4.94 -30.93
N VAL A 103 -19.75 -5.57 -31.27
CA VAL A 103 -20.51 -5.28 -32.48
C VAL A 103 -21.80 -4.56 -32.13
N SER A 104 -22.15 -3.55 -32.93
CA SER A 104 -23.45 -2.88 -32.82
C SER A 104 -24.58 -3.83 -33.19
N GLN A 105 -25.74 -3.61 -32.57
CA GLN A 105 -26.98 -4.30 -32.93
C GLN A 105 -27.59 -3.62 -34.18
N PRO A 106 -28.69 -4.18 -34.76
CA PRO A 106 -29.40 -3.49 -35.83
C PRO A 106 -29.81 -2.07 -35.42
N ALA A 107 -29.98 -1.19 -36.40
CA ALA A 107 -30.38 0.19 -36.17
C ALA A 107 -31.66 0.26 -35.32
N ALA A 108 -31.74 1.26 -34.44
CA ALA A 108 -32.94 1.53 -33.66
C ALA A 108 -34.12 1.84 -34.60
N ASP A 109 -35.29 1.31 -34.26
CA ASP A 109 -36.55 1.59 -34.93
C ASP A 109 -37.62 1.73 -33.85
N LEU A 110 -38.06 2.97 -33.59
CA LEU A 110 -39.02 3.28 -32.53
C LEU A 110 -40.42 2.70 -32.81
N THR A 111 -40.68 2.21 -34.02
CA THR A 111 -41.93 1.51 -34.35
C THR A 111 -41.93 0.04 -33.92
N ILE A 112 -40.76 -0.50 -33.54
CA ILE A 112 -40.56 -1.89 -33.17
C ILE A 112 -40.05 -1.96 -31.73
N VAL A 113 -40.66 -2.81 -30.90
CA VAL A 113 -40.12 -3.16 -29.58
C VAL A 113 -39.12 -4.31 -29.75
N PRO A 114 -37.83 -4.13 -29.44
CA PRO A 114 -36.83 -5.20 -29.59
C PRO A 114 -37.15 -6.40 -28.69
N ALA A 115 -37.38 -7.58 -29.28
CA ALA A 115 -37.69 -8.80 -28.52
C ALA A 115 -36.45 -9.45 -27.87
N THR A 116 -35.27 -9.26 -28.47
CA THR A 116 -34.00 -9.80 -27.98
C THR A 116 -32.92 -8.73 -28.07
N VAL A 117 -32.33 -8.37 -26.93
CA VAL A 117 -31.20 -7.45 -26.86
C VAL A 117 -30.02 -8.13 -26.19
N ASN A 118 -28.84 -8.04 -26.80
CA ASN A 118 -27.61 -8.56 -26.19
C ASN A 118 -27.08 -7.55 -25.18
N LEU A 119 -27.38 -7.77 -23.89
CA LEU A 119 -26.98 -6.87 -22.82
C LEU A 119 -25.49 -7.03 -22.46
N ASP A 120 -24.86 -5.91 -22.14
CA ASP A 120 -23.55 -5.89 -21.52
C ASP A 120 -23.67 -6.26 -20.03
N TRP A 121 -23.06 -7.39 -19.64
CA TRP A 121 -23.11 -7.89 -18.26
C TRP A 121 -22.44 -6.96 -17.23
N PHE A 122 -21.51 -6.09 -17.67
CA PHE A 122 -20.77 -5.18 -16.79
C PHE A 122 -21.53 -3.86 -16.56
N TYR A 123 -22.07 -3.25 -17.62
CA TYR A 123 -22.76 -1.96 -17.51
C TYR A 123 -24.28 -2.05 -17.38
N MET A 124 -24.91 -3.16 -17.76
CA MET A 124 -26.36 -3.28 -17.87
C MET A 124 -27.04 -4.34 -16.97
N PRO A 125 -26.47 -4.75 -15.82
CA PRO A 125 -27.13 -5.76 -14.98
C PRO A 125 -28.45 -5.27 -14.37
N ILE A 126 -28.67 -3.95 -14.29
CA ILE A 126 -29.89 -3.37 -13.71
C ILE A 126 -31.10 -3.35 -14.66
N TYR A 127 -30.87 -3.27 -15.97
CA TYR A 127 -31.95 -3.05 -16.94
C TYR A 127 -32.99 -4.18 -17.00
N PRO A 128 -32.61 -5.47 -16.95
CA PRO A 128 -33.60 -6.56 -16.89
C PRO A 128 -34.58 -6.42 -15.72
N PHE A 129 -34.11 -5.95 -14.56
CA PHE A 129 -34.96 -5.78 -13.38
C PHE A 129 -36.00 -4.66 -13.55
N LEU A 130 -35.77 -3.69 -14.44
CA LEU A 130 -36.72 -2.61 -14.70
C LEU A 130 -38.03 -3.11 -15.33
N ASN A 131 -37.99 -4.26 -16.02
CA ASN A 131 -39.17 -4.85 -16.65
C ASN A 131 -40.12 -5.51 -15.63
N ASP A 132 -39.56 -6.06 -14.55
CA ASP A 132 -40.30 -6.89 -13.59
C ASP A 132 -40.53 -6.20 -12.22
N VAL A 133 -39.79 -5.11 -11.94
CA VAL A 133 -39.81 -4.42 -10.65
C VAL A 133 -40.31 -2.98 -10.83
N PRO A 134 -41.23 -2.48 -9.98
CA PRO A 134 -41.66 -1.09 -10.05
C PRO A 134 -40.47 -0.11 -9.93
N GLY A 135 -40.43 0.92 -10.78
CA GLY A 135 -39.32 1.88 -10.82
C GLY A 135 -39.02 2.56 -9.48
N VAL A 136 -40.04 2.83 -8.66
CA VAL A 136 -39.87 3.39 -7.31
C VAL A 136 -39.07 2.44 -6.41
N THR A 137 -39.31 1.13 -6.48
CA THR A 137 -38.56 0.14 -5.70
C THR A 137 -37.09 0.11 -6.12
N VAL A 138 -36.82 0.24 -7.42
CA VAL A 138 -35.46 0.33 -7.96
C VAL A 138 -34.76 1.58 -7.46
N TRP A 139 -35.44 2.74 -7.45
CA TRP A 139 -34.90 3.97 -6.87
C TRP A 139 -34.61 3.83 -5.38
N ILE A 140 -35.51 3.22 -4.60
CA ILE A 140 -35.27 2.95 -3.16
C ILE A 140 -34.01 2.10 -2.98
N ALA A 141 -33.83 1.06 -3.78
CA ALA A 141 -32.64 0.20 -3.71
C ALA A 141 -31.37 0.97 -4.10
N LEU A 142 -31.38 1.73 -5.20
CA LEU A 142 -30.24 2.52 -5.66
C LEU A 142 -29.84 3.62 -4.68
N VAL A 143 -30.81 4.40 -4.21
CA VAL A 143 -30.59 5.46 -3.22
C VAL A 143 -30.16 4.86 -1.89
N GLY A 144 -30.79 3.76 -1.46
CA GLY A 144 -30.42 3.05 -0.23
C GLY A 144 -28.98 2.51 -0.27
N ALA A 145 -28.59 1.86 -1.37
CA ALA A 145 -27.22 1.37 -1.55
C ALA A 145 -26.21 2.52 -1.61
N THR A 146 -26.53 3.60 -2.32
CA THR A 146 -25.70 4.81 -2.39
C THR A 146 -25.56 5.45 -1.02
N ALA A 147 -26.66 5.61 -0.29
CA ALA A 147 -26.66 6.15 1.07
C ALA A 147 -25.85 5.26 2.02
N LEU A 148 -25.94 3.94 1.91
CA LEU A 148 -25.15 3.01 2.72
C LEU A 148 -23.64 3.15 2.44
N LEU A 149 -23.25 3.23 1.17
CA LEU A 149 -21.86 3.49 0.79
C LEU A 149 -21.39 4.87 1.27
N MET A 150 -22.25 5.89 1.15
CA MET A 150 -21.96 7.24 1.66
C MET A 150 -21.92 7.27 3.18
N MET A 151 -22.63 6.42 3.91
CA MET A 151 -22.57 6.37 5.38
C MET A 151 -21.29 5.68 5.89
N MET A 152 -20.61 4.88 5.06
CA MET A 152 -19.42 4.11 5.45
C MET A 152 -18.35 4.94 6.19
N PRO A 153 -17.97 6.16 5.75
CA PRO A 153 -16.98 6.98 6.47
C PRO A 153 -17.41 7.44 7.87
N TRP A 154 -18.72 7.46 8.15
CA TRP A 154 -19.29 7.85 9.45
C TRP A 154 -19.57 6.67 10.37
N ILE A 155 -19.39 5.44 9.88
CA ILE A 155 -19.46 4.24 10.73
C ILE A 155 -18.25 4.30 11.69
N PRO A 156 -18.46 4.19 13.01
CA PRO A 156 -17.39 4.30 13.99
C PRO A 156 -16.29 3.28 13.67
N PRO A 157 -15.03 3.73 13.58
CA PRO A 157 -13.92 2.84 13.22
C PRO A 157 -13.75 1.78 14.31
N GLY A 158 -13.25 0.60 13.91
CA GLY A 158 -12.74 -0.38 14.87
C GLY A 158 -11.63 0.20 15.75
N LYS A 159 -11.24 -0.54 16.79
CA LYS A 159 -10.17 -0.12 17.72
C LYS A 159 -8.91 0.31 16.93
N ARG A 160 -8.60 1.61 16.96
CA ARG A 160 -7.40 2.15 16.32
C ARG A 160 -6.17 1.80 17.17
N ALA A 161 -5.09 1.40 16.50
CA ALA A 161 -3.81 1.29 17.17
C ALA A 161 -3.38 2.68 17.69
N PRO A 162 -2.68 2.75 18.83
CA PRO A 162 -2.20 4.03 19.35
C PRO A 162 -1.20 4.65 18.37
N VAL A 163 -1.28 5.97 18.23
CA VAL A 163 -0.49 6.74 17.26
C VAL A 163 0.93 6.95 17.78
N ALA A 164 1.85 7.31 16.89
CA ALA A 164 3.22 7.64 17.28
C ALA A 164 3.24 8.84 18.24
N ILE A 165 4.09 8.77 19.26
CA ILE A 165 4.29 9.82 20.26
C ILE A 165 5.66 10.45 20.09
N VAL A 166 5.75 11.75 20.35
CA VAL A 166 7.00 12.52 20.24
C VAL A 166 7.51 12.84 21.63
N ASN A 167 8.78 12.54 21.87
CA ASN A 167 9.47 12.88 23.10
C ASN A 167 10.40 14.07 22.82
N LEU A 168 10.05 15.25 23.34
CA LEU A 168 10.76 16.49 23.05
C LEU A 168 12.21 16.49 23.54
N ASP A 169 12.51 15.82 24.66
CA ASP A 169 13.88 15.70 25.19
C ASP A 169 14.83 14.99 24.20
N ASN A 170 14.27 14.14 23.33
CA ASN A 170 15.02 13.34 22.37
C ASN A 170 14.74 13.73 20.90
N CYS A 171 13.81 14.65 20.67
CA CYS A 171 13.48 15.18 19.35
C CYS A 171 14.42 16.33 19.02
N ASN A 172 15.09 16.27 17.88
CA ASN A 172 16.03 17.29 17.42
C ASN A 172 15.49 18.14 16.24
N GLY A 173 14.21 17.96 15.88
CA GLY A 173 13.59 18.73 14.79
C GLY A 173 14.14 18.43 13.39
N CYS A 174 14.82 17.30 13.16
CA CYS A 174 15.51 17.02 11.88
C CYS A 174 14.61 16.66 10.67
N SER A 175 13.29 16.69 10.82
CA SER A 175 12.26 16.46 9.79
C SER A 175 12.26 15.12 9.03
N ARG A 176 13.17 14.20 9.31
CA ARG A 176 13.22 12.87 8.65
C ARG A 176 11.95 12.05 8.82
N CYS A 177 11.36 12.08 10.00
CA CYS A 177 10.10 11.38 10.30
C CYS A 177 8.94 11.91 9.44
N ALA A 178 8.84 13.23 9.25
CA ALA A 178 7.88 13.85 8.34
C ALA A 178 8.14 13.47 6.88
N ALA A 179 9.39 13.56 6.43
CA ALA A 179 9.78 13.21 5.06
C ALA A 179 9.52 11.74 4.69
N ASP A 180 9.64 10.83 5.66
CA ASP A 180 9.46 9.40 5.43
C ASP A 180 8.02 8.91 5.65
N CYS A 181 7.14 9.73 6.22
CA CYS A 181 5.75 9.35 6.50
C CYS A 181 4.93 9.25 5.19
N PRO A 182 4.51 8.05 4.77
CA PRO A 182 3.75 7.90 3.53
C PRO A 182 2.31 8.41 3.64
N PHE A 183 1.85 8.73 4.85
CA PHE A 183 0.48 9.15 5.12
C PHE A 183 0.34 10.63 5.46
N SER A 184 1.44 11.41 5.41
CA SER A 184 1.46 12.81 5.85
C SER A 184 0.86 13.01 7.24
N ALA A 185 1.16 12.10 8.14
CA ALA A 185 0.69 12.13 9.53
C ALA A 185 1.62 12.91 10.47
N ILE A 186 2.67 13.55 9.95
CA ILE A 186 3.68 14.23 10.76
C ILE A 186 4.02 15.56 10.12
N ASP A 187 3.78 16.63 10.85
CA ASP A 187 4.15 17.99 10.50
C ASP A 187 5.30 18.48 11.38
N MET A 188 6.06 19.45 10.87
CA MET A 188 7.15 20.08 11.60
C MET A 188 6.72 21.47 12.05
N GLU A 189 6.38 21.59 13.33
CA GLU A 189 5.91 22.84 13.92
C GLU A 189 7.03 23.57 14.66
N PRO A 190 6.90 24.89 14.92
CA PRO A 190 7.79 25.62 15.81
C PRO A 190 7.86 24.95 17.18
N ARG A 191 9.06 24.89 17.75
CA ARG A 191 9.28 24.19 19.00
C ARG A 191 8.57 24.87 20.19
N SER A 192 8.00 24.07 21.09
CA SER A 192 7.16 24.54 22.21
C SER A 192 7.85 24.58 23.58
N ASP A 193 8.97 23.87 23.76
CA ASP A 193 9.66 23.67 25.04
C ASP A 193 10.84 24.64 25.31
N GLY A 194 11.11 25.58 24.40
CA GLY A 194 12.21 26.54 24.51
C GLY A 194 13.62 25.95 24.31
N SER A 195 13.77 24.74 23.79
CA SER A 195 15.11 24.19 23.50
C SER A 195 15.84 24.91 22.35
N VAL A 196 17.11 24.55 22.15
CA VAL A 196 17.98 25.05 21.05
C VAL A 196 17.48 24.68 19.65
N TYR A 197 16.64 23.64 19.51
CA TYR A 197 16.13 23.22 18.22
C TYR A 197 14.95 24.11 17.79
N ARG A 198 14.84 24.41 16.50
CA ARG A 198 13.81 25.33 15.98
C ARG A 198 12.43 24.69 15.81
N GLN A 199 12.39 23.39 15.60
CA GLN A 199 11.16 22.68 15.24
C GLN A 199 10.98 21.41 16.08
N GLU A 200 9.74 20.96 16.18
CA GLU A 200 9.33 19.68 16.73
C GLU A 200 8.41 18.95 15.76
N ALA A 201 8.38 17.62 15.87
CA ALA A 201 7.45 16.80 15.11
C ALA A 201 6.11 16.79 15.85
N VAL A 202 5.01 16.99 15.12
CA VAL A 202 3.65 16.87 15.64
C VAL A 202 2.93 15.80 14.84
N VAL A 203 2.32 14.84 15.53
CA VAL A 203 1.68 13.67 14.89
C VAL A 203 0.18 13.92 14.80
N ASP A 204 -0.35 13.92 13.57
CA ASP A 204 -1.79 13.95 13.33
C ASP A 204 -2.38 12.55 13.50
N ALA A 205 -3.17 12.38 14.55
CA ALA A 205 -3.81 11.11 14.88
C ALA A 205 -4.85 10.64 13.85
N SER A 206 -5.37 11.54 13.02
CA SER A 206 -6.34 11.20 11.96
C SER A 206 -5.68 10.52 10.75
N HIS A 207 -4.41 10.82 10.49
CA HIS A 207 -3.63 10.28 9.38
C HIS A 207 -2.68 9.14 9.79
N CYS A 208 -2.31 9.05 11.07
CA CYS A 208 -1.34 8.07 11.55
C CYS A 208 -1.91 6.63 11.51
N THR A 209 -1.21 5.72 10.81
CA THR A 209 -1.58 4.31 10.72
C THR A 209 -0.75 3.38 11.62
N SER A 210 -0.01 3.95 12.58
CA SER A 210 0.85 3.22 13.54
C SER A 210 1.85 2.24 12.88
N CYS A 211 2.37 2.58 11.70
CA CYS A 211 3.30 1.70 10.96
C CYS A 211 4.74 1.72 11.50
N GLY A 212 5.12 2.75 12.27
CA GLY A 212 6.44 2.88 12.88
C GLY A 212 7.56 3.33 11.93
N ILE A 213 7.30 3.62 10.66
CA ILE A 213 8.33 4.09 9.69
C ILE A 213 9.09 5.33 10.21
N CYS A 214 8.41 6.22 10.92
CA CYS A 214 9.00 7.39 11.55
C CYS A 214 10.05 7.05 12.62
N VAL A 215 9.87 5.92 13.32
CA VAL A 215 10.82 5.41 14.32
C VAL A 215 12.11 4.95 13.63
N GLY A 216 11.98 4.23 12.51
CA GLY A 216 13.13 3.81 11.69
C GLY A 216 13.89 5.00 11.06
N ALA A 217 13.21 6.12 10.84
CA ALA A 217 13.81 7.37 10.37
C ALA A 217 14.48 8.19 11.48
N CYS A 218 14.11 7.94 12.75
CA CYS A 218 14.55 8.74 13.89
C CYS A 218 16.01 8.46 14.22
N PRO A 219 16.92 9.45 14.16
CA PRO A 219 18.34 9.22 14.44
C PRO A 219 18.61 8.89 15.92
N THR A 220 17.69 9.21 16.83
CA THR A 220 17.80 8.91 18.26
C THR A 220 17.22 7.55 18.64
N ALA A 221 16.56 6.84 17.70
CA ALA A 221 16.10 5.46 17.83
C ALA A 221 17.26 4.47 17.62
N THR A 222 18.13 4.39 18.63
CA THR A 222 19.34 3.56 18.58
C THR A 222 19.40 2.59 19.76
N PRO A 223 19.75 1.31 19.53
CA PRO A 223 19.88 0.31 20.60
C PRO A 223 21.12 0.55 21.48
N PHE A 224 22.03 1.43 21.08
CA PHE A 224 23.29 1.70 21.80
C PHE A 224 23.15 2.69 22.96
N LYS A 225 21.96 3.29 23.19
CA LYS A 225 21.74 4.17 24.35
C LYS A 225 21.92 3.39 25.67
N ARG A 226 22.70 3.97 26.58
CA ARG A 226 22.96 3.45 27.95
C ARG A 226 22.06 4.06 29.03
N ARG A 227 21.41 5.20 28.77
CA ARG A 227 20.53 5.87 29.77
C ARG A 227 19.26 5.04 30.03
N VAL A 228 18.73 5.19 31.25
CA VAL A 228 17.56 4.46 31.80
C VAL A 228 16.30 4.66 30.96
N GLU A 229 16.15 5.83 30.34
CA GLU A 229 15.02 6.15 29.46
C GLU A 229 15.44 6.03 27.99
N GLN A 230 15.20 4.86 27.40
CA GLN A 230 15.53 4.53 26.01
C GLN A 230 14.45 5.01 25.03
N SER A 231 13.80 6.13 25.31
CA SER A 231 12.83 6.72 24.39
C SER A 231 13.56 7.54 23.31
N PRO A 232 13.29 7.32 22.01
CA PRO A 232 13.77 8.18 20.93
C PRO A 232 12.88 9.42 20.80
N GLY A 233 13.23 10.31 19.87
CA GLY A 233 12.44 11.53 19.65
C GLY A 233 11.03 11.27 19.14
N ILE A 234 10.79 10.10 18.52
CA ILE A 234 9.46 9.65 18.10
C ILE A 234 9.40 8.10 18.14
N GLU A 235 8.37 7.54 18.76
CA GLU A 235 8.14 6.08 18.81
C GLU A 235 6.68 5.67 18.81
N LEU A 236 6.41 4.36 18.67
CA LEU A 236 5.09 3.78 18.88
C LEU A 236 4.94 3.36 20.35
N PRO A 237 3.82 3.69 21.02
CA PRO A 237 3.59 3.30 22.40
C PRO A 237 3.52 1.78 22.64
N THR A 238 3.11 1.00 21.64
CA THR A 238 2.96 -0.47 21.73
C THR A 238 4.16 -1.25 21.22
N ASP A 239 5.11 -0.57 20.57
CA ASP A 239 6.27 -1.17 19.92
C ASP A 239 7.46 -0.24 20.14
N THR A 240 7.86 -0.10 21.40
CA THR A 240 8.94 0.82 21.79
C THR A 240 10.31 0.32 21.32
N ILE A 241 11.28 1.23 21.19
CA ILE A 241 12.66 0.84 20.85
C ILE A 241 13.29 0.00 21.96
N LYS A 242 12.90 0.25 23.22
CA LYS A 242 13.31 -0.56 24.37
C LYS A 242 12.85 -2.00 24.21
N GLU A 243 11.57 -2.23 23.94
CA GLU A 243 11.04 -3.58 23.73
C GLU A 243 11.67 -4.27 22.53
N LEU A 244 11.89 -3.55 21.42
CA LEU A 244 12.55 -4.11 20.25
C LEU A 244 13.97 -4.61 20.58
N LYS A 245 14.71 -3.86 21.41
CA LYS A 245 16.03 -4.25 21.91
C LYS A 245 15.97 -5.44 22.85
N GLU A 246 15.05 -5.44 23.81
CA GLU A 246 14.86 -6.54 24.75
C GLU A 246 14.48 -7.84 24.01
N LYS A 247 13.50 -7.79 23.09
CA LYS A 247 13.13 -8.90 22.22
C LYS A 247 14.31 -9.42 21.40
N THR A 248 15.14 -8.51 20.85
CA THR A 248 16.33 -8.90 20.08
C THR A 248 17.33 -9.68 20.95
N ILE A 249 17.58 -9.23 22.18
CA ILE A 249 18.50 -9.90 23.11
C ILE A 249 17.91 -11.23 23.57
N GLU A 250 16.64 -11.26 23.96
CA GLU A 250 15.97 -12.49 24.41
C GLU A 250 15.96 -13.58 23.33
N VAL A 251 15.71 -13.19 22.07
CA VAL A 251 15.78 -14.10 20.93
C VAL A 251 17.21 -14.58 20.70
N SER A 252 18.19 -13.69 20.77
CA SER A 252 19.61 -14.02 20.65
C SER A 252 20.07 -15.05 21.68
N ASP A 253 19.65 -14.91 22.93
CA ASP A 253 20.08 -15.79 24.04
C ASP A 253 19.58 -17.24 23.87
N LYS A 254 18.53 -17.43 23.06
CA LYS A 254 17.96 -18.75 22.74
C LYS A 254 18.64 -19.41 21.53
N LEU A 255 19.50 -18.70 20.79
CA LEU A 255 20.14 -19.23 19.59
C LEU A 255 21.32 -20.14 19.94
N THR A 256 21.39 -21.28 19.27
CA THR A 256 22.42 -22.30 19.45
C THR A 256 22.95 -22.75 18.10
N GLY A 257 24.14 -23.37 18.08
CA GLY A 257 24.79 -23.85 16.86
C GLY A 257 25.55 -22.77 16.09
N ASP A 258 26.02 -23.16 14.90
CA ASP A 258 26.78 -22.29 14.00
C ASP A 258 25.85 -21.68 12.94
N GLY A 259 26.08 -20.43 12.53
CA GLY A 259 25.26 -19.77 11.52
C GLY A 259 23.94 -19.24 12.08
N ARG A 260 23.99 -18.71 13.31
CA ARG A 260 22.86 -18.11 14.02
C ARG A 260 22.36 -16.88 13.26
N VAL A 261 21.06 -16.79 13.02
CA VAL A 261 20.45 -15.68 12.27
C VAL A 261 19.32 -15.06 13.08
N ILE A 262 19.31 -13.73 13.17
CA ILE A 262 18.13 -12.98 13.61
C ILE A 262 17.38 -12.47 12.38
N VAL A 263 16.12 -12.89 12.25
CA VAL A 263 15.17 -12.44 11.24
C VAL A 263 14.36 -11.28 11.80
N TYR A 264 14.44 -10.10 11.17
CA TYR A 264 13.51 -9.01 11.42
C TYR A 264 12.37 -9.06 10.40
N GLY A 265 11.14 -9.13 10.88
CA GLY A 265 9.94 -9.33 10.05
C GLY A 265 8.83 -8.32 10.30
N CYS A 266 8.08 -8.00 9.23
CA CYS A 266 6.80 -7.30 9.34
C CYS A 266 5.68 -8.24 9.81
N GLN A 267 4.78 -7.76 10.66
CA GLN A 267 3.58 -8.50 11.10
C GLN A 267 2.62 -8.85 9.95
N ASN A 268 2.60 -8.08 8.86
CA ASN A 268 1.81 -8.36 7.65
C ASN A 268 2.51 -9.34 6.67
N SER A 269 3.58 -10.01 7.11
CA SER A 269 4.30 -11.01 6.32
C SER A 269 4.04 -12.43 6.84
N LEU A 270 5.00 -13.33 6.69
CA LEU A 270 4.94 -14.71 7.16
C LEU A 270 4.80 -14.79 8.69
N ASP A 271 4.12 -15.85 9.14
CA ASP A 271 3.98 -16.19 10.55
C ASP A 271 5.36 -16.36 11.21
N PRO A 272 5.67 -15.61 12.29
CA PRO A 272 6.94 -15.69 13.01
C PRO A 272 7.24 -17.10 13.53
N SER A 273 6.23 -17.80 14.02
CA SER A 273 6.39 -19.13 14.61
C SER A 273 6.86 -20.16 13.59
N ALA A 274 6.47 -19.99 12.33
CA ALA A 274 6.88 -20.85 11.23
C ALA A 274 8.33 -20.62 10.78
N MET A 275 8.93 -19.48 11.14
CA MET A 275 10.29 -19.10 10.72
C MET A 275 11.35 -19.40 11.77
N ALA A 276 10.96 -19.54 13.04
CA ALA A 276 11.89 -19.73 14.14
C ALA A 276 12.36 -21.20 14.26
N ASP A 277 13.65 -21.39 14.52
CA ASP A 277 14.25 -22.67 14.88
C ASP A 277 15.41 -22.44 15.88
N SER A 278 16.20 -23.46 16.20
CA SER A 278 17.31 -23.35 17.17
C SER A 278 18.45 -22.43 16.72
N GLU A 279 18.62 -22.24 15.41
CA GLU A 279 19.62 -21.36 14.79
C GLU A 279 18.99 -20.04 14.29
N VAL A 280 17.64 -19.96 14.17
CA VAL A 280 16.90 -18.82 13.63
C VAL A 280 15.98 -18.20 14.67
N GLY A 281 16.31 -16.97 15.04
CA GLY A 281 15.50 -16.14 15.91
C GLY A 281 14.65 -15.16 15.12
N VAL A 282 13.40 -14.92 15.54
CA VAL A 282 12.49 -14.02 14.82
C VAL A 282 12.04 -12.88 15.72
N VAL A 283 12.21 -11.65 15.27
CA VAL A 283 11.71 -10.44 15.90
C VAL A 283 10.78 -9.73 14.94
N THR A 284 9.54 -9.50 15.36
CA THR A 284 8.54 -8.82 14.52
C THR A 284 8.17 -7.45 15.02
N MET A 285 7.69 -6.65 14.08
CA MET A 285 7.24 -5.28 14.28
C MET A 285 6.15 -4.94 13.26
N PRO A 286 5.35 -3.87 13.48
CA PRO A 286 4.26 -3.52 12.57
C PRO A 286 4.70 -3.43 11.11
N CYS A 287 5.82 -2.75 10.84
CA CYS A 287 6.40 -2.65 9.50
C CYS A 287 7.92 -2.80 9.53
N ILE A 288 8.51 -3.49 8.54
CA ILE A 288 9.98 -3.55 8.43
C ILE A 288 10.64 -2.16 8.30
N GLY A 289 9.90 -1.16 7.81
CA GLY A 289 10.35 0.23 7.74
C GLY A 289 10.53 0.89 9.11
N MET A 290 9.99 0.31 10.17
CA MET A 290 10.19 0.72 11.56
C MET A 290 11.59 0.40 12.06
N LEU A 291 12.26 -0.63 11.52
CA LEU A 291 13.57 -1.07 11.97
C LEU A 291 14.62 0.02 11.75
N PRO A 292 15.20 0.62 12.82
CA PRO A 292 16.38 1.46 12.65
C PRO A 292 17.57 0.58 12.28
N LEU A 293 18.30 0.91 11.21
CA LEU A 293 19.44 0.06 10.77
C LEU A 293 20.60 -0.02 11.77
N ALA A 294 20.59 0.81 12.81
CA ALA A 294 21.45 0.65 13.97
C ALA A 294 21.25 -0.70 14.69
N PHE A 295 20.09 -1.34 14.56
CA PHE A 295 19.85 -2.70 15.07
C PHE A 295 20.63 -3.77 14.31
N VAL A 296 20.80 -3.62 12.99
CA VAL A 296 21.64 -4.54 12.20
C VAL A 296 23.10 -4.46 12.68
N ASP A 297 23.62 -3.24 12.85
CA ASP A 297 24.94 -3.01 13.45
C ASP A 297 25.03 -3.53 14.89
N PHE A 298 23.96 -3.37 15.69
CA PHE A 298 23.91 -3.85 17.07
C PHE A 298 24.03 -5.37 17.16
N VAL A 299 23.23 -6.11 16.38
CA VAL A 299 23.27 -7.58 16.35
C VAL A 299 24.67 -8.08 15.99
N LEU A 300 25.26 -7.53 14.94
CA LEU A 300 26.57 -8.00 14.44
C LEU A 300 27.73 -7.55 15.33
N SER A 301 27.76 -6.28 15.75
CA SER A 301 28.86 -5.76 16.60
C SER A 301 28.86 -6.33 18.02
N ARG A 302 27.70 -6.75 18.54
CA ARG A 302 27.59 -7.42 19.85
C ARG A 302 27.61 -8.94 19.77
N LYS A 303 27.78 -9.52 18.57
CA LYS A 303 27.81 -10.97 18.33
C LYS A 303 26.55 -11.70 18.82
N LEU A 304 25.40 -11.03 18.74
CA LEU A 304 24.10 -11.62 19.09
C LEU A 304 23.68 -12.70 18.07
N ALA A 305 24.09 -12.52 16.81
CA ALA A 305 23.94 -13.51 15.76
C ALA A 305 25.08 -13.39 14.74
N ASP A 306 25.25 -14.42 13.93
CA ASP A 306 26.27 -14.46 12.88
C ASP A 306 25.81 -13.70 11.62
N GLY A 307 24.49 -13.55 11.44
CA GLY A 307 23.89 -12.75 10.39
C GLY A 307 22.51 -12.18 10.76
N VAL A 308 22.08 -11.19 9.99
CA VAL A 308 20.75 -10.58 10.09
C VAL A 308 20.00 -10.81 8.79
N PHE A 309 18.74 -11.26 8.86
CA PHE A 309 17.90 -11.45 7.69
C PHE A 309 16.66 -10.57 7.76
N LEU A 310 16.35 -9.83 6.71
CA LEU A 310 15.18 -8.95 6.67
C LEU A 310 14.07 -9.57 5.81
N THR A 311 12.85 -9.53 6.32
CA THR A 311 11.65 -9.93 5.58
C THR A 311 10.50 -8.96 5.81
N GLY A 312 9.54 -8.97 4.90
CA GLY A 312 8.44 -8.03 4.90
C GLY A 312 7.34 -8.44 3.93
N CYS A 313 6.46 -7.50 3.61
CA CYS A 313 5.45 -7.67 2.56
C CYS A 313 6.12 -8.01 1.20
N ARG A 314 5.30 -8.30 0.19
CA ARG A 314 5.80 -8.49 -1.17
C ARG A 314 6.07 -7.12 -1.80
N ASP A 315 7.13 -7.02 -2.59
CA ASP A 315 7.37 -5.82 -3.40
C ASP A 315 6.16 -5.56 -4.32
N GLY A 316 5.72 -4.29 -4.36
CA GLY A 316 4.49 -3.86 -5.01
C GLY A 316 3.20 -4.04 -4.19
N ASP A 317 3.24 -4.74 -3.06
CA ASP A 317 2.09 -5.05 -2.20
C ASP A 317 2.41 -4.77 -0.71
N CYS A 318 3.02 -3.60 -0.46
CA CYS A 318 3.38 -3.20 0.90
C CYS A 318 2.19 -2.58 1.62
N SER A 319 1.76 -3.18 2.74
CA SER A 319 0.60 -2.71 3.51
C SER A 319 0.72 -1.25 3.99
N PHE A 320 1.93 -0.81 4.32
CA PHE A 320 2.23 0.57 4.72
C PHE A 320 2.92 1.39 3.61
N ARG A 321 2.66 1.04 2.35
CA ARG A 321 3.09 1.73 1.12
C ARG A 321 4.59 1.72 0.84
N LEU A 322 5.42 2.28 1.73
CA LEU A 322 6.84 2.60 1.46
C LEU A 322 7.83 1.89 2.39
N GLY A 323 7.35 1.06 3.33
CA GLY A 323 8.21 0.41 4.33
C GLY A 323 9.40 -0.35 3.75
N ILE A 324 9.16 -1.24 2.78
CA ILE A 324 10.23 -2.00 2.10
C ILE A 324 11.20 -1.06 1.39
N LYS A 325 10.67 -0.12 0.61
CA LYS A 325 11.45 0.84 -0.16
C LYS A 325 12.42 1.63 0.73
N TRP A 326 11.94 2.16 1.86
CA TRP A 326 12.78 2.92 2.80
C TRP A 326 13.83 2.04 3.47
N THR A 327 13.49 0.81 3.85
CA THR A 327 14.47 -0.12 4.39
C THR A 327 15.56 -0.44 3.36
N GLU A 328 15.20 -0.66 2.09
CA GLU A 328 16.15 -0.93 1.02
C GLU A 328 17.08 0.24 0.75
N GLU A 329 16.55 1.45 0.57
CA GLU A 329 17.35 2.64 0.30
C GLU A 329 18.31 2.93 1.47
N ARG A 330 17.90 2.69 2.72
CA ARG A 330 18.78 2.85 3.89
C ARG A 330 19.87 1.78 3.95
N LEU A 331 19.58 0.54 3.53
CA LEU A 331 20.55 -0.56 3.48
C LEU A 331 21.67 -0.27 2.47
N VAL A 332 21.31 0.21 1.28
CA VAL A 332 22.28 0.56 0.22
C VAL A 332 22.92 1.93 0.42
N GLY A 333 22.41 2.74 1.36
CA GLY A 333 22.98 4.03 1.72
C GLY A 333 22.49 5.22 0.89
N GLU A 334 21.39 5.06 0.15
CA GLU A 334 20.71 6.10 -0.62
C GLU A 334 19.80 6.98 0.24
N ARG A 335 19.40 6.49 1.42
CA ARG A 335 18.50 7.19 2.35
C ARG A 335 19.04 7.21 3.77
N ASP A 336 18.83 8.31 4.49
CA ASP A 336 19.16 8.43 5.91
C ASP A 336 18.05 7.83 6.81
N PRO A 337 18.37 7.32 8.01
CA PRO A 337 19.71 6.97 8.48
C PRO A 337 20.27 5.77 7.72
N ARG A 338 21.49 5.91 7.19
CA ARG A 338 22.17 4.88 6.39
C ARG A 338 22.74 3.78 7.29
N LEU A 339 22.85 2.57 6.74
CA LEU A 339 23.66 1.52 7.37
C LEU A 339 25.11 2.01 7.55
N ARG A 340 25.69 1.75 8.72
CA ARG A 340 27.08 2.16 8.99
C ARG A 340 28.04 1.36 8.11
N LYS A 341 29.03 2.04 7.50
CA LYS A 341 30.02 1.44 6.61
C LYS A 341 30.82 0.28 7.21
N ARG A 342 30.94 0.22 8.54
CA ARG A 342 31.64 -0.86 9.25
C ARG A 342 30.90 -2.21 9.24
N VAL A 343 29.61 -2.21 8.90
CA VAL A 343 28.79 -3.41 8.91
C VAL A 343 29.08 -4.23 7.65
N ASP A 344 29.50 -5.48 7.82
CA ASP A 344 29.74 -6.40 6.71
C ASP A 344 28.41 -6.76 6.04
N GLN A 345 28.19 -6.28 4.82
CA GLN A 345 26.96 -6.54 4.06
C GLN A 345 26.78 -8.01 3.71
N ARG A 346 27.86 -8.81 3.66
CA ARG A 346 27.77 -10.26 3.42
C ARG A 346 27.02 -10.98 4.55
N ARG A 347 26.96 -10.38 5.74
CA ARG A 347 26.21 -10.87 6.91
C ARG A 347 24.77 -10.34 6.96
N ILE A 348 24.27 -9.73 5.89
CA ILE A 348 22.91 -9.24 5.77
C ILE A 348 22.20 -9.95 4.61
N GLY A 349 21.15 -10.69 4.93
CA GLY A 349 20.24 -11.27 3.96
C GLY A 349 18.92 -10.49 3.90
N LYS A 350 18.23 -10.55 2.76
CA LYS A 350 16.87 -10.03 2.65
C LYS A 350 16.05 -10.82 1.65
N PHE A 351 14.77 -11.02 1.93
CA PHE A 351 13.81 -11.53 0.97
C PHE A 351 12.39 -11.03 1.28
N TRP A 352 11.75 -10.38 0.32
CA TRP A 352 10.42 -9.77 0.48
C TRP A 352 9.31 -10.78 0.16
N ALA A 353 9.06 -11.69 1.09
CA ALA A 353 8.17 -12.83 0.88
C ALA A 353 6.69 -12.43 0.69
N GLY A 354 6.20 -11.51 1.53
CA GLY A 354 4.76 -11.34 1.75
C GLY A 354 4.08 -12.65 2.19
N LEU A 355 2.76 -12.73 2.03
CA LEU A 355 1.99 -13.93 2.38
C LEU A 355 2.09 -15.07 1.36
N THR A 356 2.61 -14.81 0.15
CA THR A 356 2.49 -15.73 -0.99
C THR A 356 3.77 -16.50 -1.32
N ARG A 357 4.96 -16.00 -0.94
CA ARG A 357 6.26 -16.57 -1.36
C ARG A 357 7.00 -17.29 -0.23
N ARG A 358 6.27 -18.14 0.49
CA ARG A 358 6.79 -18.88 1.67
C ARG A 358 7.92 -19.82 1.28
N LYS A 359 7.76 -20.61 0.21
CA LYS A 359 8.75 -21.63 -0.19
C LYS A 359 10.08 -20.99 -0.58
N GLU A 360 10.02 -19.91 -1.35
CA GLU A 360 11.18 -19.14 -1.78
C GLU A 360 11.89 -18.49 -0.59
N PHE A 361 11.13 -17.96 0.38
CA PHE A 361 11.71 -17.41 1.61
C PHE A 361 12.58 -18.42 2.35
N PHE A 362 12.07 -19.63 2.62
CA PHE A 362 12.85 -20.64 3.34
C PHE A 362 14.07 -21.12 2.55
N ARG A 363 13.96 -21.17 1.21
CA ARG A 363 15.10 -21.48 0.34
C ARG A 363 16.18 -20.41 0.45
N GLU A 364 15.83 -19.13 0.36
CA GLU A 364 16.79 -18.02 0.48
C GLU A 364 17.41 -17.92 1.88
N LEU A 365 16.61 -18.14 2.94
CA LEU A 365 17.09 -18.15 4.31
C LEU A 365 18.09 -19.29 4.55
N SER A 366 17.80 -20.49 4.03
CA SER A 366 18.70 -21.65 4.14
C SER A 366 20.00 -21.41 3.36
N ALA A 367 19.90 -20.86 2.14
CA ALA A 367 21.08 -20.49 1.35
C ALA A 367 21.92 -19.41 2.04
N PHE A 368 21.29 -18.45 2.71
CA PHE A 368 21.99 -17.43 3.48
C PHE A 368 22.73 -18.01 4.69
N ARG A 369 22.12 -18.93 5.44
CA ARG A 369 22.77 -19.63 6.56
C ARG A 369 24.01 -20.40 6.12
N LEU A 370 23.95 -21.09 4.97
CA LEU A 370 25.10 -21.77 4.40
C LEU A 370 26.26 -20.79 4.11
N ARG A 371 25.98 -19.66 3.47
CA ARG A 371 27.00 -18.61 3.23
C ARG A 371 27.60 -18.04 4.52
N LEU A 372 26.81 -17.92 5.59
CA LEU A 372 27.34 -17.46 6.89
C LEU A 372 28.31 -18.45 7.52
N LYS A 373 28.06 -19.77 7.36
CA LYS A 373 28.95 -20.82 7.87
C LYS A 373 30.30 -20.79 7.16
N GLU A 374 30.35 -20.42 5.88
CA GLU A 374 31.59 -20.25 5.10
C GLU A 374 32.37 -18.98 5.49
N LEU A 375 31.70 -17.93 5.97
CA LEU A 375 32.33 -16.68 6.41
C LEU A 375 32.95 -16.75 7.82
N ALA A 376 32.54 -17.72 8.64
CA ALA A 376 33.11 -17.95 9.97
C ALA A 376 34.60 -18.39 9.92
N PRO A 377 35.01 -19.36 9.08
CA PRO A 377 36.42 -19.78 8.97
C PRO A 377 37.34 -18.72 8.34
N GLU A 378 36.90 -17.94 7.35
CA GLU A 378 37.72 -16.88 6.72
C GLU A 378 38.22 -15.81 7.71
N GLN A 379 37.45 -15.54 8.77
CA GLN A 379 37.81 -14.56 9.79
C GLN A 379 38.73 -15.13 10.89
N ALA A 380 38.73 -16.44 11.09
CA ALA A 380 39.70 -17.12 11.95
C ALA A 380 41.07 -17.17 11.27
N GLU A 381 41.13 -17.62 10.01
CA GLU A 381 42.37 -17.67 9.23
C GLU A 381 43.01 -16.29 9.01
N ASN A 382 42.22 -15.24 8.73
CA ASN A 382 42.76 -13.88 8.61
C ASN A 382 43.25 -13.28 9.94
N ARG A 383 42.70 -13.72 11.08
CA ARG A 383 43.18 -13.31 12.41
C ARG A 383 44.48 -14.01 12.77
N ASP A 384 44.56 -15.31 12.50
CA ASP A 384 45.76 -16.09 12.79
C ASP A 384 46.93 -15.59 11.93
N ASN A 385 46.71 -15.32 10.64
CA ASN A 385 47.71 -14.71 9.75
C ASN A 385 48.10 -13.27 10.12
N GLN A 386 47.22 -12.48 10.75
CA GLN A 386 47.57 -11.13 11.24
C GLN A 386 48.35 -11.19 12.56
N THR A 387 48.08 -12.18 13.40
CA THR A 387 48.77 -12.38 14.68
C THR A 387 50.18 -12.92 14.43
N GLU A 388 50.34 -13.89 13.53
CA GLU A 388 51.66 -14.40 13.10
C GLU A 388 52.53 -13.33 12.43
N ASN A 389 51.97 -12.46 11.59
CA ASN A 389 52.71 -11.36 10.99
C ASN A 389 53.10 -10.26 11.99
N SER A 390 52.33 -10.07 13.07
CA SER A 390 52.71 -9.14 14.14
C SER A 390 53.81 -9.71 15.05
N GLU A 391 53.81 -11.01 15.30
CA GLU A 391 54.85 -11.69 16.10
C GLU A 391 56.17 -11.84 15.34
N GLN A 392 56.16 -11.89 13.99
CA GLN A 392 57.37 -11.88 13.16
C GLN A 392 57.99 -10.49 12.94
N MET A 393 57.29 -9.40 13.26
CA MET A 393 57.83 -8.04 13.19
C MET A 393 58.47 -7.57 14.49
N ASP A 394 58.14 -8.21 15.62
CA ASP A 394 58.65 -7.91 16.96
C ASP A 394 59.76 -8.89 17.43
N ALA A 395 60.21 -9.80 16.54
CA ALA A 395 61.36 -10.70 16.72
C ALA A 395 62.49 -10.36 15.74
#